data_AF-A0A1H8I442-F1
#
_entry.id   AF-A0A1H8I442-F1
#
_cell.length_a   1.000
_cell.length_b   1.000
_cell.length_c   1.000
_cell.angle_alpha   90.00
_cell.angle_beta   90.00
_cell.angle_gamma   90.00
#
_symmetry.space_group_name_H-M   'P 1'
#
loop_
_entity.id
_entity.type
_entity.pdbx_description
1 polymer ?
#
loop_
_entity_poly.entity_id
_entity_poly.type
_entity_poly.pdbx_seq_one_letter_code
_entity_poly.pdbx_strand_id
1 'polypeptide(L)' 'MQVPLSPHGLRWLDRVSKLAGLVLLAAAFEGALGEWSLVGGLAGLLIGGGTIFLEPTE' A
#
# COMPACT_ATOMS: atom_id res chain seq x y z
N MET A 1 -9.75 -15.50 -5.70
CA MET A 1 -11.06 -14.83 -5.64
C MET A 1 -10.98 -13.62 -6.55
N GLN A 2 -11.66 -13.62 -7.70
CA GLN A 2 -11.74 -12.44 -8.57
C GLN A 2 -12.71 -11.47 -7.91
N VAL A 3 -12.20 -10.38 -7.35
CA VAL A 3 -13.04 -9.31 -6.81
C VAL A 3 -13.42 -8.43 -8.00
N PRO A 4 -14.71 -8.32 -8.36
CA PRO A 4 -15.15 -7.53 -9.51
C PRO A 4 -15.01 -6.04 -9.18
N LEU A 5 -13.81 -5.50 -9.31
CA LEU A 5 -13.50 -4.09 -9.15
C LEU A 5 -13.46 -3.43 -10.52
N SER A 6 -14.21 -2.34 -10.68
CA SER A 6 -14.19 -1.56 -11.91
C SER A 6 -12.76 -1.05 -12.21
N PRO A 7 -12.36 -0.89 -13.48
CA PRO A 7 -11.01 -0.43 -13.85
C PRO A 7 -10.63 0.93 -13.26
N HIS A 8 -11.62 1.77 -12.92
CA HIS A 8 -11.42 3.03 -12.20
C HIS A 8 -11.21 2.82 -10.70
N GLY A 9 -11.99 1.92 -10.08
CA GLY A 9 -11.82 1.57 -8.66
C GLY A 9 -10.45 0.96 -8.37
N LEU A 10 -9.95 0.12 -9.27
CA LEU A 10 -8.65 -0.52 -9.13
C LEU A 10 -7.49 0.48 -9.23
N ARG A 11 -7.57 1.45 -10.17
CA ARG A 11 -6.60 2.55 -10.28
C ARG A 11 -6.61 3.49 -9.07
N TRP A 12 -7.79 3.78 -8.53
CA TRP A 12 -7.91 4.59 -7.32
C TRP A 12 -7.32 3.86 -6.11
N LEU A 13 -7.67 2.59 -5.93
CA LEU A 13 -7.15 1.74 -4.86
C LEU A 13 -5.62 1.60 -4.94
N ASP A 14 -5.07 1.41 -6.14
CA ASP A 14 -3.62 1.35 -6.38
C ASP A 14 -2.92 2.65 -5.94
N ARG A 15 -3.46 3.82 -6.33
CA ARG A 15 -2.90 5.12 -5.92
C ARG A 15 -2.99 5.34 -4.41
N VAL A 16 -4.13 5.03 -3.80
CA VAL A 16 -4.34 5.18 -2.36
C VAL A 16 -3.41 4.27 -1.58
N SER A 17 -3.26 3.02 -2.01
CA SER A 17 -2.40 2.04 -1.35
C SER A 17 -0.92 2.42 -1.45
N LYS A 18 -0.47 2.92 -2.62
CA LYS A 18 0.89 3.46 -2.79
C LYS A 18 1.16 4.67 -1.89
N LEU A 19 0.22 5.60 -1.82
CA LEU A 19 0.35 6.77 -0.94
C LEU A 19 0.39 6.35 0.54
N ALA A 20 -0.52 5.49 0.96
CA ALA A 20 -0.53 4.96 2.32
C ALA A 20 0.78 4.23 2.65
N GLY A 21 1.28 3.42 1.71
CA GLY A 21 2.55 2.71 1.85
C GLY A 21 3.76 3.64 1.99
N LEU A 22 3.83 4.67 1.16
CA LEU A 22 4.90 5.68 1.23
C LEU A 22 4.86 6.50 2.52
N VAL A 23 3.66 6.85 3.01
CA VAL A 23 3.52 7.59 4.27
C VAL A 23 3.99 6.73 5.46
N LEU A 24 3.61 5.46 5.50
CA LEU A 24 4.07 4.55 6.55
C LEU A 24 5.58 4.33 6.49
N LEU A 25 6.14 4.19 5.30
CA LEU A 25 7.58 4.04 5.09
C LEU A 25 8.34 5.30 5.52
N ALA A 26 7.84 6.49 5.17
CA ALA A 26 8.41 7.76 5.59
C ALA A 26 8.36 7.92 7.12
N ALA A 27 7.21 7.63 7.74
CA ALA A 27 7.06 7.66 9.20
C ALA A 27 8.01 6.68 9.91
N ALA A 28 8.25 5.50 9.30
CA ALA A 28 9.21 4.54 9.80
C ALA A 28 10.65 5.07 9.73
N PHE A 29 11.05 5.65 8.60
CA PHE A 29 12.40 6.19 8.39
C PHE A 29 12.69 7.41 9.28
N GLU A 30 11.70 8.28 9.46
CA GLU A 30 11.79 9.43 10.38
C GLU A 30 11.81 9.01 11.86
N GLY A 31 11.67 7.71 12.17
CA GLY A 31 11.63 7.22 13.54
C GLY A 31 10.35 7.60 14.30
N ALA A 32 9.34 8.16 13.61
CA ALA A 32 8.09 8.60 14.21
C ALA A 32 7.27 7.46 14.82
N LEU A 33 7.57 6.21 14.43
CA LEU A 33 6.94 4.99 14.94
C LEU A 33 7.71 4.35 16.10
N GLY A 34 8.87 4.90 16.49
CA GLY A 34 9.70 4.39 17.59
C GLY A 34 10.11 2.93 17.39
N GLU A 35 9.84 2.09 18.40
CA GLU A 35 10.10 0.63 18.36
C GLU A 35 9.37 -0.09 17.21
N TRP A 36 8.29 0.52 16.70
CA TRP A 36 7.50 -0.04 15.60
C TRP A 36 7.97 0.42 14.22
N SER A 37 9.05 1.20 14.09
CA SER A 37 9.53 1.68 12.79
C SER A 37 9.81 0.55 11.80
N LEU A 38 10.43 -0.55 12.23
CA LEU A 38 10.66 -1.69 11.32
C LEU A 38 9.35 -2.31 10.83
N VAL A 39 8.40 -2.53 11.74
CA VAL A 39 7.09 -3.12 11.44
C VAL A 39 6.27 -2.19 10.55
N GLY A 40 6.27 -0.89 10.84
CA GLY A 40 5.58 0.12 10.03
C GLY A 40 6.20 0.28 8.64
N GLY A 41 7.52 0.23 8.52
CA GLY A 41 8.19 0.27 7.22
C GLY A 41 7.83 -0.95 6.36
N LEU A 42 7.83 -2.15 6.96
CA LEU A 42 7.41 -3.38 6.28
C LEU A 42 5.94 -3.35 5.90
N ALA A 43 5.07 -2.89 6.79
CA ALA A 43 3.65 -2.72 6.50
C ALA A 43 3.42 -1.72 5.35
N GLY A 44 4.15 -0.60 5.35
CA GLY A 44 4.09 0.39 4.28
C GLY A 44 4.53 -0.19 2.93
N LEU A 45 5.61 -0.97 2.91
CA LEU A 45 6.08 -1.66 1.70
C LEU A 45 5.02 -2.64 1.17
N LEU A 46 4.43 -3.46 2.05
CA LEU A 46 3.42 -4.45 1.67
C LEU A 46 2.12 -3.80 1.19
N ILE A 47 1.67 -2.73 1.84
CA ILE A 47 0.47 -1.99 1.42
C ILE A 47 0.71 -1.31 0.06
N GLY A 48 1.86 -0.65 -0.12
CA GLY A 48 2.19 0.04 -1.36
C GLY A 48 2.51 -0.89 -2.54
N GLY A 49 3.06 -2.08 -2.27
CA GLY A 49 3.40 -3.06 -3.29
C GLY A 49 2.33 -4.13 -3.55
N GLY A 50 1.40 -4.34 -2.61
CA GLY A 50 0.40 -5.39 -2.69
C GLY A 50 -0.59 -5.22 -3.85
N THR A 51 -0.83 -3.98 -4.29
CA THR A 51 -1.71 -3.70 -5.42
C THR A 51 -1.10 -4.04 -6.78
N ILE A 52 0.21 -4.32 -6.86
CA ILE A 52 0.89 -4.76 -8.09
C ILE A 52 0.38 -6.14 -8.55
N PHE A 53 -0.08 -6.97 -7.61
CA PHE A 53 -0.59 -8.31 -7.89
C PHE A 53 -2.10 -8.34 -8.18
N LEU A 54 -2.77 -7.19 -8.15
CA LEU A 54 -4.18 -7.08 -8.49
C LEU A 54 -4.34 -6.85 -9.99
N GLU A 55 -4.78 -7.87 -10.71
CA GLU A 55 -5.12 -7.74 -12.13
C GLU A 55 -6.58 -7.25 -12.31
N PRO A 56 -6.82 -6.23 -13.15
CA PRO A 56 -8.17 -5.84 -13.52
C PRO A 56 -8.81 -6.95 -14.34
N THR A 57 -10.05 -7.32 -13.98
CA THR A 57 -10.88 -8.22 -14.79
C THR A 57 -11.59 -7.36 -15.83
N GLU A 58 -11.33 -7.61 -17.11
CA GLU A 58 -12.02 -6.95 -18.24
C GLU A 58 -13.51 -7.32 -18.33
#